data_AF-A0A2G8L3I1-F1
#
_entry.id   AF-A0A2G8L3I1-F1
#
_cell.length_a   1.000
_cell.length_b   1.000
_cell.length_c   1.000
_cell.angle_alpha   90.00
_cell.angle_beta   90.00
_cell.angle_gamma   90.00
#
_symmetry.space_group_name_H-M   'P 1'
#
loop_
_entity.id
_entity.type
_entity.pdbx_description
1 polymer ?
#
loop_
_entity_poly.entity_id
_entity_poly.type
_entity_poly.pdbx_seq_one_letter_code
_entity_poly.pdbx_strand_id
1 'polypeptide(L)'
;MFLCNRWLARDEDDNQIMRELICAGLESQKEEKGKITYEIAVTTTDKRDASTTQNGWIILEGENRTSKEFVMENSVKKKVLRRGDTDIFKFQTKRLGKVKSVLLGHSVRDSGSPPKGSGRDVDWHCHEVIVTDTSDGSKYSFPCKAWIPLGEGTDDAKRLVCEKTEEGRMSIARSLAPVQYEVVVVTSSEKGAGTDANVCLTIYGANGDSGKQPLKQRFRDLFEKGQTDKFKLEFLDLGELQKIRIEHDNAGFNPGWLCDNVVITNLMTGKATKFPCNKWLDKKKGDGELFKELYAVQE
;
A
#
# COMPACT_ATOMS: atom_id res chain seq x y z
N MET A 1 15.85 -15.81 -2.52
CA MET A 1 16.70 -16.96 -2.17
C MET A 1 17.50 -16.56 -0.94
N PHE A 2 17.38 -17.21 0.21
CA PHE A 2 18.17 -16.80 1.39
C PHE A 2 19.56 -17.41 1.28
N LEU A 3 20.56 -16.59 0.96
CA LEU A 3 21.94 -17.06 0.81
C LEU A 3 22.58 -17.08 2.20
N CYS A 4 22.76 -18.29 2.74
CA CYS A 4 23.58 -18.52 3.92
C CYS A 4 24.97 -18.95 3.44
N ASN A 5 25.82 -17.98 3.09
CA ASN A 5 27.15 -18.24 2.52
C ASN A 5 28.22 -18.54 3.60
N ARG A 6 27.81 -18.97 4.79
CA ARG A 6 28.67 -19.13 5.97
C ARG A 6 28.17 -20.21 6.91
N TRP A 7 29.09 -20.86 7.63
CA TRP A 7 28.77 -21.90 8.61
C TRP A 7 28.16 -21.28 9.87
N LEU A 8 27.16 -21.97 10.46
CA LEU A 8 26.53 -21.59 11.73
C LEU A 8 27.05 -22.50 12.85
N ALA A 9 28.33 -22.36 13.17
CA ALA A 9 29.02 -23.18 14.16
C ALA A 9 29.65 -22.27 15.23
N ARG A 10 29.98 -22.80 16.41
CA ARG A 10 30.70 -22.04 17.46
C ARG A 10 32.22 -22.17 17.35
N ASP A 11 32.66 -23.07 16.49
CA ASP A 11 34.02 -23.54 16.29
C ASP A 11 34.48 -23.44 14.84
N GLU A 12 33.64 -22.93 13.94
CA GLU A 12 33.97 -22.67 12.54
C GLU A 12 33.49 -21.27 12.10
N ASP A 13 34.14 -20.73 11.06
CA ASP A 13 33.84 -19.44 10.42
C ASP A 13 33.91 -18.26 11.41
N ASP A 14 32.78 -17.66 11.79
CA ASP A 14 32.73 -16.52 12.72
C ASP A 14 32.14 -16.87 14.10
N ASN A 15 32.03 -18.17 14.41
CA ASN A 15 31.57 -18.68 15.70
C ASN A 15 30.12 -18.28 16.07
N GLN A 16 29.31 -17.85 15.09
CA GLN A 16 27.91 -17.48 15.29
C GLN A 16 26.98 -18.61 14.86
N ILE A 17 26.17 -19.09 15.79
CA ILE A 17 25.11 -20.10 15.53
C ILE A 17 23.75 -19.48 15.15
N MET A 18 23.71 -18.15 14.99
CA MET A 18 22.50 -17.41 14.63
C MET A 18 22.87 -16.33 13.64
N ARG A 19 22.09 -16.24 12.55
CA ARG A 19 22.20 -15.16 11.57
C ARG A 19 20.84 -14.72 11.11
N GLU A 20 20.72 -13.41 10.92
CA GLU A 20 19.64 -12.83 10.17
C GLU A 20 19.94 -12.99 8.68
N LEU A 21 19.14 -13.82 7.99
CA LEU A 21 19.28 -14.05 6.56
C LEU A 21 18.33 -13.12 5.82
N ILE A 22 18.90 -12.22 5.03
CA ILE A 22 18.12 -11.36 4.13
C ILE A 22 17.86 -12.17 2.85
N CYS A 23 16.61 -12.18 2.39
CA CYS A 23 16.26 -12.85 1.13
C CYS A 23 17.02 -12.17 -0.01
N ALA A 24 17.90 -12.88 -0.73
CA ALA A 24 18.48 -12.38 -1.96
C ALA A 24 17.33 -12.06 -2.93
N GLY A 25 17.17 -10.76 -3.19
CA GLY A 25 16.00 -10.10 -3.79
C GLY A 25 15.56 -8.84 -3.02
N LEU A 26 15.87 -8.75 -1.73
CA LEU A 26 15.70 -7.59 -0.84
C LEU A 26 17.03 -6.86 -0.63
N GLU A 27 17.87 -6.78 -1.66
CA GLU A 27 18.88 -5.72 -1.66
C GLU A 27 18.11 -4.41 -1.68
N SER A 28 18.27 -3.60 -0.63
CA SER A 28 17.90 -2.20 -0.62
C SER A 28 18.64 -1.52 -1.78
N GLN A 29 18.04 -1.56 -2.96
CA GLN A 29 18.51 -0.77 -4.08
C GLN A 29 18.41 0.68 -3.61
N LYS A 30 19.59 1.28 -3.41
CA LYS A 30 19.74 2.72 -3.26
C LYS A 30 18.80 3.38 -4.25
N GLU A 31 17.86 4.18 -3.74
CA GLU A 31 16.85 4.88 -4.52
C GLU A 31 17.53 5.72 -5.62
N GLU A 32 17.67 5.14 -6.81
CA GLU A 32 17.93 5.90 -8.01
C GLU A 32 16.63 6.60 -8.43
N LYS A 33 16.53 7.87 -8.04
CA LYS A 33 15.64 8.89 -8.62
C LYS A 33 14.17 8.49 -8.83
N GLY A 34 13.47 8.07 -7.77
CA GLY A 34 11.99 8.20 -7.63
C GLY A 34 11.09 7.74 -8.79
N LYS A 35 11.62 6.95 -9.74
CA LYS A 35 10.94 6.43 -10.92
C LYS A 35 11.00 4.91 -10.84
N ILE A 36 9.91 4.28 -11.24
CA ILE A 36 9.78 2.83 -11.28
C ILE A 36 9.42 2.42 -12.70
N THR A 37 9.76 1.18 -13.03
CA THR A 37 9.46 0.58 -14.33
C THR A 37 8.07 -0.06 -14.29
N TYR A 38 7.29 0.21 -15.33
CA TYR A 38 6.07 -0.50 -15.63
C TYR A 38 6.30 -1.35 -16.88
N GLU A 39 5.96 -2.63 -16.79
CA GLU A 39 5.93 -3.54 -17.93
C GLU A 39 4.50 -3.60 -18.47
N ILE A 40 4.33 -3.26 -19.74
CA ILE A 40 3.03 -3.19 -20.41
C ILE A 40 3.00 -4.29 -21.47
N ALA A 41 2.23 -5.33 -21.22
CA ALA A 41 1.95 -6.39 -22.19
C ALA A 41 0.66 -6.04 -22.94
N VAL A 42 0.73 -6.03 -24.26
CA VAL A 42 -0.39 -5.69 -25.13
C VAL A 42 -0.64 -6.84 -26.07
N THR A 43 -1.82 -7.44 -25.98
CA THR A 43 -2.22 -8.55 -26.85
C THR A 43 -3.05 -8.00 -28.00
N THR A 44 -2.62 -8.23 -29.24
CA THR A 44 -3.40 -7.93 -30.44
C THR A 44 -4.23 -9.16 -30.81
N THR A 45 -5.51 -8.95 -31.17
CA THR A 45 -6.36 -10.11 -31.50
C THR A 45 -5.88 -10.88 -32.71
N ASP A 46 -6.31 -12.14 -32.82
CA ASP A 46 -6.12 -12.99 -33.99
C ASP A 46 -7.17 -12.76 -35.09
N LYS A 47 -7.93 -11.66 -35.04
CA LYS A 47 -8.90 -11.32 -36.09
C LYS A 47 -8.20 -10.93 -37.38
N ARG A 48 -8.89 -11.13 -38.51
CA ARG A 48 -8.43 -10.60 -39.80
C ARG A 48 -8.27 -9.08 -39.69
N ASP A 49 -7.19 -8.57 -40.26
CA ASP A 49 -6.84 -7.14 -40.30
C ASP A 49 -6.58 -6.50 -38.92
N ALA A 50 -6.37 -7.29 -37.86
CA ALA A 50 -6.17 -6.78 -36.51
C ALA A 50 -4.81 -6.11 -36.27
N SER A 51 -3.81 -6.37 -37.11
CA SER A 51 -2.43 -5.85 -36.96
C SER A 51 -2.33 -4.37 -37.30
N THR A 52 -1.30 -3.70 -36.80
CA THR A 52 -0.87 -2.40 -37.34
C THR A 52 0.62 -2.35 -37.65
N THR A 53 1.01 -1.47 -38.56
CA THR A 53 2.41 -1.10 -38.82
C THR A 53 2.78 0.28 -38.26
N GLN A 54 1.82 0.95 -37.63
CA GLN A 54 1.98 2.24 -37.00
C GLN A 54 2.21 2.07 -35.48
N ASN A 55 2.38 3.18 -34.77
CA ASN A 55 2.67 3.18 -33.35
C ASN A 55 1.39 3.04 -32.54
N GLY A 56 1.42 2.21 -31.51
CA GLY A 56 0.48 2.36 -30.40
C GLY A 56 1.05 3.33 -29.37
N TRP A 57 0.22 3.91 -28.54
CA TRP A 57 0.67 4.65 -27.37
C TRP A 57 -0.28 4.46 -26.21
N ILE A 58 0.22 4.67 -24.99
CA ILE A 58 -0.56 4.45 -23.77
C ILE A 58 -0.24 5.51 -22.70
N ILE A 59 -1.27 5.94 -21.99
CA ILE A 59 -1.18 6.74 -20.77
C ILE A 59 -1.75 5.91 -19.62
N LEU A 60 -0.99 5.81 -18.53
CA LEU A 60 -1.39 5.09 -17.32
C LEU A 60 -1.95 6.07 -16.29
N GLU A 61 -3.14 5.78 -15.76
CA GLU A 61 -3.81 6.62 -14.75
C GLU A 61 -3.93 5.84 -13.44
N GLY A 62 -3.11 6.22 -12.45
CA GLY A 62 -3.17 5.66 -11.11
C GLY A 62 -3.77 6.61 -10.08
N GLU A 63 -4.05 6.08 -8.89
CA GLU A 63 -4.66 6.84 -7.76
C GLU A 63 -3.92 8.13 -7.41
N ASN A 64 -2.59 8.14 -7.54
CA ASN A 64 -1.78 9.27 -7.10
C ASN A 64 -1.47 10.24 -8.24
N ARG A 65 -1.44 9.75 -9.50
CA ARG A 65 -1.03 10.52 -10.68
C ARG A 65 -1.22 9.77 -11.99
N THR A 66 -1.16 10.53 -13.07
CA THR A 66 -1.12 10.07 -14.44
C THR A 66 0.31 10.08 -14.99
N SER A 67 0.66 9.11 -15.82
CA SER A 67 1.94 9.07 -16.53
C SER A 67 1.97 10.09 -17.68
N LYS A 68 3.15 10.30 -18.25
CA LYS A 68 3.23 10.84 -19.63
C LYS A 68 2.77 9.78 -20.63
N GLU A 69 2.57 10.18 -21.87
CA GLU A 69 2.38 9.25 -22.98
C GLU A 69 3.61 8.36 -23.18
N PHE A 70 3.36 7.08 -23.35
CA PHE A 70 4.35 6.06 -23.67
C PHE A 70 4.09 5.50 -25.06
N VAL A 71 5.02 5.76 -25.97
CA VAL A 71 4.92 5.30 -27.36
C VAL A 71 5.44 3.87 -27.46
N MET A 72 4.59 2.98 -27.96
CA MET A 72 4.90 1.61 -28.34
C MET A 72 5.38 1.61 -29.78
N GLU A 73 6.66 1.95 -29.94
CA GLU A 73 7.27 2.18 -31.25
C GLU A 73 7.25 0.93 -32.14
N ASN A 74 6.72 1.10 -33.34
CA ASN A 74 6.71 0.13 -34.41
C ASN A 74 7.66 0.57 -35.52
N SER A 75 8.49 -0.36 -35.99
CA SER A 75 9.48 -0.07 -37.02
C SER A 75 9.71 -1.27 -37.92
N VAL A 76 10.42 -1.03 -39.03
CA VAL A 76 10.79 -2.11 -39.97
C VAL A 76 11.67 -3.17 -39.28
N LYS A 77 12.50 -2.76 -38.30
CA LYS A 77 13.38 -3.64 -37.52
C LYS A 77 12.66 -4.30 -36.34
N LYS A 78 11.75 -3.58 -35.69
CA LYS A 78 10.98 -4.02 -34.53
C LYS A 78 9.49 -3.90 -34.84
N LYS A 79 8.96 -4.96 -35.43
CA LYS A 79 7.55 -5.05 -35.85
C LYS A 79 6.72 -5.61 -34.72
N VAL A 80 6.00 -4.74 -34.03
CA VAL A 80 5.11 -5.05 -32.90
C VAL A 80 3.64 -4.90 -33.32
N LEU A 81 2.71 -5.24 -32.43
CA LEU A 81 1.26 -5.11 -32.57
C LEU A 81 0.71 -5.89 -33.75
N ARG A 82 1.24 -7.10 -33.93
CA ARG A 82 0.81 -8.03 -34.97
C ARG A 82 -0.32 -8.91 -34.46
N ARG A 83 -1.21 -9.24 -35.38
CA ARG A 83 -2.30 -10.18 -35.18
C ARG A 83 -1.84 -11.44 -34.45
N GLY A 84 -2.45 -11.72 -33.30
CA GLY A 84 -2.17 -12.88 -32.46
C GLY A 84 -0.97 -12.75 -31.53
N ASP A 85 -0.18 -11.69 -31.63
CA ASP A 85 1.00 -11.48 -30.80
C ASP A 85 0.66 -10.73 -29.51
N THR A 86 1.41 -11.04 -28.46
CA THR A 86 1.51 -10.23 -27.24
C THR A 86 2.87 -9.57 -27.19
N ASP A 87 2.89 -8.25 -27.28
CA ASP A 87 4.11 -7.45 -27.25
C ASP A 87 4.30 -6.84 -25.86
N ILE A 88 5.54 -6.85 -25.37
CA ILE A 88 5.91 -6.35 -24.05
C ILE A 88 6.77 -5.08 -24.17
N PHE A 89 6.35 -4.03 -23.50
CA PHE A 89 7.02 -2.74 -23.45
C PHE A 89 7.39 -2.37 -22.02
N LYS A 90 8.50 -1.65 -21.83
CA LYS A 90 8.97 -1.23 -20.51
C LYS A 90 9.14 0.28 -20.49
N PHE A 91 8.45 0.94 -19.57
CA PHE A 91 8.50 2.39 -19.43
C PHE A 91 8.74 2.81 -17.99
N GLN A 92 9.45 3.92 -17.80
CA GLN A 92 9.77 4.44 -16.47
C GLN A 92 9.02 5.73 -16.18
N THR A 93 8.37 5.79 -15.03
CA THR A 93 7.71 7.00 -14.51
C THR A 93 7.70 7.00 -12.98
N LYS A 94 7.36 8.15 -12.38
CA LYS A 94 7.11 8.21 -10.94
C LYS A 94 5.97 7.26 -10.57
N ARG A 95 6.01 6.70 -9.35
CA ARG A 95 5.01 5.76 -8.86
C ARG A 95 3.59 6.31 -9.00
N LEU A 96 2.71 5.55 -9.68
CA LEU A 96 1.35 5.99 -10.01
C LEU A 96 0.31 5.68 -8.91
N GLY A 97 0.65 4.83 -7.94
CA GLY A 97 -0.35 4.21 -7.05
C GLY A 97 -1.04 3.04 -7.75
N LYS A 98 -2.18 2.56 -7.21
CA LYS A 98 -2.94 1.50 -7.91
C LYS A 98 -3.43 2.04 -9.25
N VAL A 99 -3.12 1.35 -10.35
CA VAL A 99 -3.52 1.78 -11.70
C VAL A 99 -5.01 1.49 -11.88
N LYS A 100 -5.81 2.52 -12.14
CA LYS A 100 -7.28 2.42 -12.24
C LYS A 100 -7.76 2.35 -13.68
N SER A 101 -7.11 3.08 -14.56
CA SER A 101 -7.45 3.13 -15.98
C SER A 101 -6.22 3.37 -16.83
N VAL A 102 -6.36 3.10 -18.12
CA VAL A 102 -5.38 3.47 -19.14
C VAL A 102 -6.10 4.15 -20.30
N LEU A 103 -5.41 5.08 -20.96
CA LEU A 103 -5.82 5.61 -22.25
C LEU A 103 -4.93 4.97 -23.32
N LEU A 104 -5.52 4.21 -24.23
CA LEU A 104 -4.83 3.49 -25.29
C LEU A 104 -5.15 4.15 -26.62
N GLY A 105 -4.14 4.57 -27.36
CA GLY A 105 -4.31 5.15 -28.69
C GLY A 105 -3.35 4.61 -29.72
N HIS A 106 -3.52 5.12 -30.93
CA HIS A 106 -2.87 4.64 -32.13
C HIS A 106 -2.55 5.83 -33.02
N SER A 107 -1.29 5.99 -33.40
CA SER A 107 -0.79 7.14 -34.13
C SER A 107 0.17 6.73 -35.24
N VAL A 108 0.30 7.59 -36.25
CA VAL A 108 1.24 7.39 -37.35
C VAL A 108 2.66 7.36 -36.79
N ARG A 109 3.50 6.45 -37.29
CA ARG A 109 4.90 6.39 -36.88
C ARG A 109 5.69 7.59 -37.42
N ASP A 110 6.64 8.11 -36.63
CA ASP A 110 7.41 9.33 -36.94
C ASP A 110 8.10 9.35 -38.32
N SER A 111 8.53 8.18 -38.80
CA SER A 111 9.25 8.01 -40.08
C SER A 111 8.38 7.43 -41.20
N GLY A 112 7.06 7.35 -41.01
CA GLY A 112 6.12 6.73 -41.94
C GLY A 112 5.19 7.72 -42.62
N SER A 113 4.81 7.43 -43.87
CA SER A 113 3.60 8.02 -44.44
C SER A 113 2.37 7.37 -43.82
N PRO A 114 1.25 8.10 -43.68
CA PRO A 114 -0.02 7.52 -43.28
C PRO A 114 -0.38 6.31 -44.16
N PRO A 115 -0.93 5.23 -43.56
CA PRO A 115 -1.37 4.07 -44.34
C PRO A 115 -2.54 4.47 -45.25
N LYS A 116 -2.62 3.84 -46.43
CA LYS A 116 -3.73 4.04 -47.36
C LYS A 116 -4.94 3.23 -46.88
N GLY A 117 -6.10 3.85 -46.78
CA GLY A 117 -7.34 3.19 -46.36
C GLY A 117 -8.07 3.97 -45.28
N SER A 118 -9.12 3.38 -44.73
CA SER A 118 -9.90 3.96 -43.63
C SER A 118 -10.55 2.87 -42.79
N GLY A 119 -10.84 3.16 -41.51
CA GLY A 119 -11.43 2.20 -40.59
C GLY A 119 -10.55 0.96 -40.45
N ARG A 120 -11.13 -0.24 -40.57
CA ARG A 120 -10.42 -1.52 -40.33
C ARG A 120 -9.19 -1.77 -41.20
N ASP A 121 -9.02 -1.06 -42.32
CA ASP A 121 -7.82 -1.16 -43.15
C ASP A 121 -6.59 -0.53 -42.47
N VAL A 122 -6.82 0.37 -41.52
CA VAL A 122 -5.77 1.15 -40.83
C VAL A 122 -5.87 1.05 -39.32
N ASP A 123 -7.02 0.67 -38.75
CA ASP A 123 -7.24 0.55 -37.32
C ASP A 123 -6.51 -0.66 -36.74
N TRP A 124 -6.20 -0.59 -35.45
CA TRP A 124 -5.54 -1.68 -34.72
C TRP A 124 -6.51 -2.35 -33.75
N HIS A 125 -6.66 -3.67 -33.78
CA HIS A 125 -7.56 -4.37 -32.85
C HIS A 125 -6.83 -4.94 -31.63
N CYS A 126 -6.92 -4.22 -30.51
CA CYS A 126 -6.39 -4.65 -29.22
C CYS A 126 -7.35 -5.64 -28.51
N HIS A 127 -6.80 -6.73 -27.98
CA HIS A 127 -7.53 -7.71 -27.16
C HIS A 127 -7.58 -7.26 -25.70
N GLU A 128 -6.41 -7.06 -25.11
CA GLU A 128 -6.21 -6.70 -23.71
C GLU A 128 -4.88 -5.97 -23.53
N VAL A 129 -4.79 -5.24 -22.42
CA VAL A 129 -3.55 -4.67 -21.91
C VAL A 129 -3.35 -5.17 -20.48
N ILE A 130 -2.15 -5.61 -20.15
CA ILE A 130 -1.75 -5.98 -18.80
C ILE A 130 -0.60 -5.07 -18.40
N VAL A 131 -0.79 -4.31 -17.32
CA VAL A 131 0.24 -3.43 -16.75
C VAL A 131 0.78 -4.09 -15.50
N THR A 132 2.09 -4.25 -15.42
CA THR A 132 2.80 -4.77 -14.25
C THR A 132 3.67 -3.68 -13.63
N ASP A 133 3.41 -3.34 -12.37
CA ASP A 133 4.32 -2.51 -11.56
C ASP A 133 5.49 -3.39 -11.11
N THR A 134 6.68 -3.18 -11.68
CA THR A 134 7.81 -4.07 -11.39
C THR A 134 8.40 -3.86 -9.99
N SER A 135 8.00 -2.80 -9.28
CA SER A 135 8.52 -2.49 -7.95
C SER A 135 7.87 -3.31 -6.83
N ASP A 136 6.68 -3.86 -7.11
CA ASP A 136 5.98 -4.73 -6.16
C ASP A 136 5.40 -6.02 -6.79
N GLY A 137 5.42 -6.10 -8.13
CA GLY A 137 4.94 -7.23 -8.90
C GLY A 137 3.44 -7.22 -9.16
N SER A 138 2.72 -6.14 -8.80
CA SER A 138 1.27 -6.05 -8.97
C SER A 138 0.91 -5.95 -10.44
N LYS A 139 -0.13 -6.69 -10.85
CA LYS A 139 -0.62 -6.73 -12.22
C LYS A 139 -2.04 -6.18 -12.30
N TYR A 140 -2.29 -5.39 -13.33
CA TYR A 140 -3.57 -4.75 -13.60
C TYR A 140 -4.02 -5.15 -15.02
N SER A 141 -5.20 -5.74 -15.13
CA SER A 141 -5.76 -6.23 -16.40
C SER A 141 -6.83 -5.28 -16.94
N PHE A 142 -6.67 -4.90 -18.20
CA PHE A 142 -7.53 -3.96 -18.91
C PHE A 142 -8.06 -4.65 -20.18
N PRO A 143 -9.26 -5.27 -20.13
CA PRO A 143 -9.88 -5.82 -21.34
C PRO A 143 -10.20 -4.68 -22.32
N CYS A 144 -9.82 -4.85 -23.59
CA CYS A 144 -10.10 -3.85 -24.63
C CYS A 144 -11.14 -4.34 -25.64
N LYS A 145 -10.84 -5.51 -26.25
CA LYS A 145 -11.62 -6.21 -27.27
C LYS A 145 -12.21 -5.28 -28.34
N ALA A 146 -11.44 -4.32 -28.82
CA ALA A 146 -11.91 -3.33 -29.79
C ALA A 146 -10.83 -2.82 -30.74
N TRP A 147 -11.32 -2.24 -31.82
CA TRP A 147 -10.54 -1.43 -32.75
C TRP A 147 -10.17 -0.09 -32.11
N ILE A 148 -8.90 0.27 -32.22
CA ILE A 148 -8.32 1.54 -31.83
C ILE A 148 -8.09 2.32 -33.12
N PRO A 149 -8.90 3.37 -33.38
CA PRO A 149 -8.76 4.15 -34.59
C PRO A 149 -7.40 4.82 -34.69
N LEU A 150 -6.85 4.89 -35.89
CA LEU A 150 -5.68 5.71 -36.15
C LEU A 150 -6.07 7.19 -36.08
N GLY A 151 -5.51 7.93 -35.12
CA GLY A 151 -5.86 9.33 -34.89
C GLY A 151 -4.69 10.16 -34.38
N GLU A 152 -4.90 11.48 -34.29
CA GLU A 152 -3.95 12.41 -33.69
C GLU A 152 -4.45 12.81 -32.29
N GLY A 153 -3.55 12.77 -31.31
CA GLY A 153 -3.89 13.11 -29.93
C GLY A 153 -4.85 12.11 -29.28
N THR A 154 -5.60 12.57 -28.28
CA THR A 154 -6.36 11.71 -27.36
C THR A 154 -7.82 11.49 -27.73
N ASP A 155 -8.33 12.17 -28.74
CA ASP A 155 -9.79 12.23 -29.02
C ASP A 155 -10.35 10.88 -29.46
N ASP A 156 -9.58 10.13 -30.26
CA ASP A 156 -9.94 8.78 -30.71
C ASP A 156 -9.41 7.67 -29.80
N ALA A 157 -8.73 8.05 -28.71
CA ALA A 157 -8.12 7.08 -27.82
C ALA A 157 -9.15 6.39 -26.93
N LYS A 158 -8.94 5.10 -26.70
CA LYS A 158 -9.86 4.29 -25.91
C LYS A 158 -9.44 4.26 -24.45
N ARG A 159 -10.33 4.74 -23.57
CA ARG A 159 -10.18 4.60 -22.12
C ARG A 159 -10.60 3.20 -21.68
N LEU A 160 -9.69 2.48 -21.05
CA LEU A 160 -9.91 1.14 -20.48
C LEU A 160 -9.85 1.23 -18.96
N VAL A 161 -10.77 0.56 -18.28
CA VAL A 161 -10.81 0.51 -16.81
C VAL A 161 -10.23 -0.83 -16.37
N CYS A 162 -9.50 -0.83 -15.25
CA CYS A 162 -8.96 -2.04 -14.67
C CYS A 162 -10.10 -2.96 -14.22
N GLU A 163 -10.15 -4.18 -14.76
CA GLU A 163 -11.15 -5.19 -14.38
C GLU A 163 -10.63 -6.10 -13.27
N LYS A 164 -9.34 -6.45 -13.32
CA LYS A 164 -8.72 -7.38 -12.38
C LYS A 164 -7.36 -6.86 -11.92
N THR A 165 -7.14 -6.91 -10.60
CA THR A 165 -5.85 -6.63 -9.98
C THR A 165 -5.33 -7.89 -9.30
N GLU A 166 -4.09 -8.27 -9.60
CA GLU A 166 -3.34 -9.29 -8.88
C GLU A 166 -2.25 -8.60 -8.07
N GLU A 167 -2.37 -8.60 -6.75
CA GLU A 167 -1.39 -7.97 -5.86
C GLU A 167 -0.07 -8.76 -5.89
N GLY A 168 1.03 -8.07 -6.17
CA GLY A 168 2.33 -8.71 -6.30
C GLY A 168 2.86 -9.16 -4.93
N ARG A 169 3.72 -10.19 -4.92
CA ARG A 169 4.26 -10.76 -3.66
C ARG A 169 4.90 -9.72 -2.74
N MET A 170 5.57 -8.72 -3.33
CA MET A 170 6.21 -7.64 -2.57
C MET A 170 5.20 -6.62 -2.05
N SER A 171 4.06 -6.43 -2.72
CA SER A 171 2.96 -5.62 -2.19
C SER A 171 2.31 -6.31 -0.98
N ILE A 172 2.07 -7.62 -1.08
CA ILE A 172 1.53 -8.46 0.00
C ILE A 172 2.52 -8.50 1.18
N ALA A 173 3.81 -8.69 0.91
CA ALA A 173 4.83 -8.70 1.96
C ALA A 173 4.90 -7.35 2.69
N ARG A 174 4.78 -6.23 1.97
CA ARG A 174 4.73 -4.89 2.59
C ARG A 174 3.47 -4.69 3.44
N SER A 175 2.30 -5.17 3.00
CA SER A 175 1.08 -5.08 3.83
C SER A 175 1.12 -6.00 5.05
N LEU A 176 1.96 -7.03 5.03
CA LEU A 176 2.19 -7.93 6.16
C LEU A 176 3.39 -7.51 7.04
N ALA A 177 4.07 -6.42 6.71
CA ALA A 177 5.17 -5.92 7.52
C ALA A 177 4.60 -5.32 8.82
N PRO A 178 5.18 -5.64 9.99
CA PRO A 178 4.76 -5.02 11.23
C PRO A 178 5.00 -3.51 11.21
N VAL A 179 4.01 -2.77 11.69
CA VAL A 179 3.98 -1.32 11.84
C VAL A 179 4.03 -1.00 13.33
N GLN A 180 4.94 -0.10 13.69
CA GLN A 180 5.02 0.41 15.05
C GLN A 180 4.06 1.58 15.26
N TYR A 181 3.31 1.50 16.35
CA TYR A 181 2.43 2.55 16.83
C TYR A 181 2.96 3.07 18.17
N GLU A 182 3.12 4.38 18.30
CA GLU A 182 3.33 5.02 19.59
C GLU A 182 1.95 5.35 20.20
N VAL A 183 1.68 4.80 21.36
CA VAL A 183 0.47 5.05 22.15
C VAL A 183 0.85 5.95 23.33
N VAL A 184 0.23 7.11 23.42
CA VAL A 184 0.40 8.07 24.51
C VAL A 184 -0.90 8.15 25.29
N VAL A 185 -0.87 7.75 26.56
CA VAL A 185 -2.02 7.80 27.47
C VAL A 185 -1.80 8.92 28.46
N VAL A 186 -2.80 9.78 28.63
CA VAL A 186 -2.77 10.88 29.61
C VAL A 186 -3.78 10.57 30.72
N THR A 187 -3.30 10.53 31.96
CA THR A 187 -4.15 10.45 33.15
C THR A 187 -4.49 11.86 33.62
N SER A 188 -5.74 12.09 34.00
CA SER A 188 -6.18 13.40 34.48
C SER A 188 -5.40 13.87 35.71
N SER A 189 -5.28 15.18 35.88
CA SER A 189 -4.67 15.83 37.04
C SER A 189 -5.63 16.01 38.22
N GLU A 190 -6.86 15.48 38.15
CA GLU A 190 -7.82 15.49 39.25
C GLU A 190 -7.37 14.63 40.44
N LYS A 191 -7.91 14.93 41.63
CA LYS A 191 -7.56 14.20 42.85
C LYS A 191 -8.04 12.74 42.76
N GLY A 192 -7.11 11.80 42.90
CA GLY A 192 -7.40 10.36 42.85
C GLY A 192 -7.71 9.85 41.46
N ALA A 193 -7.15 10.49 40.42
CA ALA A 193 -7.30 10.10 39.03
C ALA A 193 -6.40 8.92 38.61
N GLY A 194 -5.30 8.66 39.33
CA GLY A 194 -4.38 7.56 39.02
C GLY A 194 -4.90 6.19 39.44
N THR A 195 -4.32 5.13 38.88
CA THR A 195 -4.78 3.75 39.09
C THR A 195 -3.65 2.75 39.30
N ASP A 196 -3.89 1.79 40.21
CA ASP A 196 -3.02 0.63 40.40
C ASP A 196 -3.43 -0.58 39.53
N ALA A 197 -4.50 -0.44 38.74
CA ALA A 197 -5.06 -1.55 37.97
C ALA A 197 -4.26 -1.80 36.68
N ASN A 198 -4.36 -3.02 36.15
CA ASN A 198 -3.70 -3.36 34.89
C ASN A 198 -4.51 -2.83 33.71
N VAL A 199 -3.97 -1.83 33.00
CA VAL A 199 -4.63 -1.22 31.84
C VAL A 199 -4.31 -2.00 30.55
N CYS A 200 -5.34 -2.18 29.72
CA CYS A 200 -5.26 -2.78 28.40
C CYS A 200 -5.90 -1.86 27.34
N LEU A 201 -5.42 -1.99 26.11
CA LEU A 201 -5.90 -1.24 24.95
C LEU A 201 -6.19 -2.20 23.79
N THR A 202 -7.30 -1.98 23.10
CA THR A 202 -7.56 -2.58 21.77
C THR A 202 -7.77 -1.44 20.77
N ILE A 203 -7.06 -1.49 19.65
CA ILE A 203 -7.10 -0.47 18.59
C ILE A 203 -7.84 -1.07 17.40
N TYR A 204 -8.81 -0.34 16.86
CA TYR A 204 -9.58 -0.75 15.69
C TYR A 204 -9.35 0.23 14.53
N GLY A 205 -8.96 -0.30 13.38
CA GLY A 205 -8.81 0.45 12.14
C GLY A 205 -9.46 -0.23 10.95
N ALA A 206 -9.39 0.42 9.79
CA ALA A 206 -10.02 -0.04 8.55
C ALA A 206 -9.57 -1.45 8.11
N ASN A 207 -8.37 -1.88 8.49
CA ASN A 207 -7.79 -3.18 8.08
C ASN A 207 -7.88 -4.27 9.16
N GLY A 208 -8.47 -3.98 10.34
CA GLY A 208 -8.60 -4.94 11.43
C GLY A 208 -8.36 -4.33 12.81
N ASP A 209 -8.05 -5.17 13.80
CA ASP A 209 -7.79 -4.76 15.18
C ASP A 209 -6.46 -5.31 15.73
N SER A 210 -5.94 -4.65 16.77
CA SER A 210 -4.68 -5.04 17.42
C SER A 210 -4.79 -6.26 18.34
N GLY A 211 -6.00 -6.77 18.58
CA GLY A 211 -6.32 -7.55 19.77
C GLY A 211 -6.10 -6.76 21.07
N LYS A 212 -6.32 -7.42 22.20
CA LYS A 212 -6.16 -6.82 23.53
C LYS A 212 -4.68 -6.75 23.93
N GLN A 213 -4.19 -5.54 24.15
CA GLN A 213 -2.78 -5.26 24.40
C GLN A 213 -2.57 -4.71 25.82
N PRO A 214 -1.80 -5.41 26.68
CA PRO A 214 -1.50 -4.91 28.01
C PRO A 214 -0.52 -3.73 27.93
N LEU A 215 -0.87 -2.61 28.53
CA LEU A 215 -0.02 -1.42 28.58
C LEU A 215 0.88 -1.51 29.82
N LYS A 216 2.08 -2.06 29.64
CA LYS A 216 3.03 -2.34 30.73
C LYS A 216 4.44 -1.88 30.41
N GLN A 217 5.16 -1.40 31.41
CA GLN A 217 6.59 -1.09 31.35
C GLN A 217 7.26 -1.59 32.63
N ARG A 218 8.44 -2.20 32.49
CA ARG A 218 9.17 -2.70 33.67
C ARG A 218 9.75 -1.51 34.44
N PHE A 219 9.71 -1.62 35.77
CA PHE A 219 10.31 -0.64 36.69
C PHE A 219 9.74 0.78 36.56
N ARG A 220 8.47 0.89 36.14
CA ARG A 220 7.74 2.16 36.11
C ARG A 220 6.42 2.01 36.86
N ASP A 221 6.10 3.05 37.60
CA ASP A 221 4.76 3.30 38.10
C ASP A 221 4.00 4.07 37.01
N LEU A 222 2.89 3.50 36.55
CA LEU A 222 2.18 3.94 35.35
C LEU A 222 0.80 4.44 35.71
N PHE A 223 0.28 5.33 34.87
CA PHE A 223 -1.08 5.88 35.00
C PHE A 223 -1.28 6.68 36.28
N GLU A 224 -0.22 7.31 36.78
CA GLU A 224 -0.28 8.19 37.93
C GLU A 224 -1.04 9.49 37.61
N LYS A 225 -1.56 10.14 38.65
CA LYS A 225 -2.27 11.42 38.53
C LYS A 225 -1.45 12.44 37.74
N GLY A 226 -2.01 12.96 36.65
CA GLY A 226 -1.36 13.96 35.78
C GLY A 226 -0.17 13.43 34.97
N GLN A 227 0.06 12.11 34.98
CA GLN A 227 1.15 11.47 34.25
C GLN A 227 0.77 11.28 32.78
N THR A 228 1.80 11.29 31.93
CA THR A 228 1.72 10.87 30.54
C THR A 228 2.62 9.65 30.33
N ASP A 229 2.02 8.56 29.89
CA ASP A 229 2.71 7.30 29.65
C ASP A 229 2.75 6.96 28.17
N LYS A 230 3.90 6.47 27.71
CA LYS A 230 4.16 6.19 26.29
C LYS A 230 4.52 4.73 26.09
N PHE A 231 3.86 4.09 25.15
CA PHE A 231 4.06 2.69 24.79
C PHE A 231 4.36 2.58 23.29
N LYS A 232 5.23 1.64 22.93
CA LYS A 232 5.44 1.25 21.54
C LYS A 232 4.85 -0.14 21.36
N LEU A 233 3.90 -0.24 20.46
CA LEU A 233 3.20 -1.47 20.13
C LEU A 233 3.40 -1.77 18.65
N GLU A 234 3.46 -3.04 18.27
CA GLU A 234 3.78 -3.47 16.91
C GLU A 234 2.75 -4.48 16.41
N PHE A 235 2.09 -4.16 15.30
CA PHE A 235 0.99 -4.94 14.68
C PHE A 235 1.08 -4.88 13.17
N LEU A 236 0.20 -5.58 12.45
CA LEU A 236 -0.01 -5.27 11.04
C LEU A 236 -0.59 -3.86 10.87
N ASP A 237 -0.47 -3.29 9.66
CA ASP A 237 -1.04 -1.97 9.38
C ASP A 237 -2.57 -2.01 9.53
N LEU A 238 -3.06 -1.41 10.62
CA LEU A 238 -4.48 -1.30 10.94
C LEU A 238 -5.22 -0.32 10.00
N GLY A 239 -4.49 0.39 9.13
CA GLY A 239 -5.07 1.38 8.23
C GLY A 239 -5.53 2.64 8.98
N GLU A 240 -6.63 3.24 8.53
CA GLU A 240 -7.21 4.38 9.22
C GLU A 240 -7.83 3.97 10.56
N LEU A 241 -7.32 4.54 11.66
CA LEU A 241 -7.80 4.26 13.01
C LEU A 241 -9.17 4.91 13.24
N GLN A 242 -10.13 4.12 13.71
CA GLN A 242 -11.53 4.54 13.84
C GLN A 242 -11.97 4.64 15.30
N LYS A 243 -11.61 3.63 16.10
CA LYS A 243 -11.95 3.59 17.53
C LYS A 243 -10.91 2.84 18.34
N ILE A 244 -10.92 3.06 19.64
CA ILE A 244 -10.17 2.27 20.62
C ILE A 244 -11.09 1.79 21.73
N ARG A 245 -10.73 0.68 22.36
CA ARG A 245 -11.28 0.23 23.63
C ARG A 245 -10.17 0.28 24.66
N ILE A 246 -10.28 1.16 25.63
CA ILE A 246 -9.37 1.23 26.77
C ILE A 246 -10.06 0.71 28.02
N GLU A 247 -9.41 -0.18 28.78
CA GLU A 247 -10.02 -0.88 29.90
C GLU A 247 -9.00 -1.27 30.97
N HIS A 248 -9.46 -1.54 32.19
CA HIS A 248 -8.63 -2.06 33.26
C HIS A 248 -9.31 -3.23 34.00
N ASP A 249 -8.54 -4.02 34.73
CA ASP A 249 -9.01 -5.22 35.41
C ASP A 249 -9.55 -5.00 36.85
N ASN A 250 -9.56 -3.74 37.31
CA ASN A 250 -9.95 -3.36 38.66
C ASN A 250 -9.13 -4.04 39.78
N ALA A 251 -7.89 -4.44 39.50
CA ALA A 251 -6.94 -4.90 40.49
C ALA A 251 -6.27 -3.73 41.25
N GLY A 252 -5.54 -4.05 42.32
CA GLY A 252 -4.80 -3.05 43.11
C GLY A 252 -5.62 -2.40 44.22
N PHE A 253 -5.02 -1.46 44.93
CA PHE A 253 -5.65 -0.80 46.09
C PHE A 253 -6.58 0.33 45.65
N ASN A 254 -6.17 1.12 44.65
CA ASN A 254 -6.95 2.18 44.04
C ASN A 254 -7.18 1.89 42.55
N PRO A 255 -8.16 1.03 42.20
CA PRO A 255 -8.37 0.64 40.81
C PRO A 255 -9.04 1.72 39.94
N GLY A 256 -9.72 2.69 40.55
CA GLY A 256 -10.48 3.72 39.84
C GLY A 256 -9.56 4.66 39.08
N TRP A 257 -9.87 4.93 37.81
CA TRP A 257 -9.00 5.70 36.93
C TRP A 257 -9.76 6.81 36.22
N LEU A 258 -9.21 8.02 36.13
CA LEU A 258 -9.74 9.07 35.27
C LEU A 258 -8.78 9.27 34.09
N CYS A 259 -9.11 8.64 32.97
CA CYS A 259 -8.38 8.77 31.73
C CYS A 259 -8.80 10.08 31.04
N ASP A 260 -7.82 10.92 30.70
CA ASP A 260 -8.07 12.19 30.00
C ASP A 260 -8.18 11.94 28.48
N ASN A 261 -7.11 11.45 27.85
CA ASN A 261 -7.11 11.11 26.44
C ASN A 261 -6.03 10.09 26.06
N VAL A 262 -6.19 9.52 24.87
CA VAL A 262 -5.19 8.66 24.24
C VAL A 262 -4.83 9.26 22.87
N VAL A 263 -3.54 9.31 22.54
CA VAL A 263 -3.05 9.66 21.20
C VAL A 263 -2.29 8.47 20.65
N ILE A 264 -2.60 8.07 19.43
CA ILE A 264 -1.94 6.97 18.74
C ILE A 264 -1.32 7.49 17.46
N THR A 265 -0.01 7.29 17.31
CA THR A 265 0.75 7.71 16.13
C THR A 265 1.25 6.48 15.40
N ASN A 266 0.83 6.32 14.14
CA ASN A 266 1.45 5.35 13.24
C ASN A 266 2.84 5.86 12.87
N LEU A 267 3.91 5.20 13.35
CA LEU A 267 5.28 5.69 13.20
C LEU A 267 5.82 5.58 11.77
N MET A 268 5.17 4.77 10.92
CA MET A 268 5.54 4.67 9.50
C MET A 268 4.96 5.82 8.67
N THR A 269 3.74 6.25 8.95
CA THR A 269 3.08 7.35 8.21
C THR A 269 3.23 8.72 8.90
N GLY A 270 3.56 8.73 10.19
CA GLY A 270 3.55 9.93 11.03
C GLY A 270 2.15 10.43 11.39
N LYS A 271 1.07 9.76 10.96
CA LYS A 271 -0.31 10.16 11.25
C LYS A 271 -0.60 9.91 12.74
N ALA A 272 -0.86 10.99 13.47
CA ALA A 272 -1.37 10.95 14.83
C ALA A 272 -2.91 10.98 14.83
N THR A 273 -3.53 10.23 15.73
CA THR A 273 -4.99 10.19 15.91
C THR A 273 -5.31 10.30 17.38
N LYS A 274 -6.20 11.22 17.73
CA LYS A 274 -6.59 11.52 19.12
C LYS A 274 -7.93 10.88 19.46
N PHE A 275 -8.00 10.35 20.68
CA PHE A 275 -9.17 9.72 21.27
C PHE A 275 -9.42 10.38 22.64
N PRO A 276 -10.26 11.44 22.70
CA PRO A 276 -10.65 12.05 23.96
C PRO A 276 -11.45 11.06 24.82
N CYS A 277 -11.16 10.99 26.12
CA CYS A 277 -11.86 10.14 27.07
C CYS A 277 -12.58 10.98 28.12
N ASN A 278 -11.82 11.70 28.94
CA ASN A 278 -12.21 12.50 30.11
C ASN A 278 -13.34 11.87 30.93
N LYS A 279 -13.20 10.57 31.24
CA LYS A 279 -14.21 9.78 31.95
C LYS A 279 -13.57 8.85 32.97
N TRP A 280 -14.30 8.65 34.07
CA TRP A 280 -13.93 7.69 35.09
C TRP A 280 -14.17 6.26 34.57
N LEU A 281 -13.16 5.41 34.75
CA LEU A 281 -13.24 3.96 34.67
C LEU A 281 -13.14 3.46 36.11
N ASP A 282 -14.27 3.32 36.79
CA ASP A 282 -14.36 3.03 38.22
C ASP A 282 -15.76 2.49 38.54
N LYS A 283 -15.89 1.44 39.36
CA LYS A 283 -17.21 0.90 39.77
C LYS A 283 -18.02 1.86 40.64
N LYS A 284 -17.39 2.84 41.28
CA LYS A 284 -17.98 3.75 42.27
C LYS A 284 -18.09 5.20 41.77
N LYS A 285 -17.49 5.53 40.62
CA LYS A 285 -17.49 6.88 40.02
C LYS A 285 -17.91 6.82 38.56
N GLY A 286 -18.26 7.98 37.99
CA GLY A 286 -18.68 8.05 36.59
C GLY A 286 -19.93 7.23 36.32
N ASP A 287 -19.87 6.37 35.31
CA ASP A 287 -20.96 5.47 34.91
C ASP A 287 -20.80 4.04 35.44
N GLY A 288 -19.81 3.78 36.32
CA GLY A 288 -19.61 2.46 36.92
C GLY A 288 -18.89 1.45 36.02
N GLU A 289 -18.51 1.82 34.80
CA GLU A 289 -17.82 0.93 33.86
C GLU A 289 -16.30 0.95 34.06
N LEU A 290 -15.64 -0.13 33.65
CA LEU A 290 -14.17 -0.30 33.71
C LEU A 290 -13.52 -0.23 32.32
N PHE A 291 -14.27 0.19 31.32
CA PHE A 291 -13.80 0.37 29.95
C PHE A 291 -14.47 1.56 29.29
N LYS A 292 -13.85 2.08 28.23
CA LYS A 292 -14.45 3.04 27.31
C LYS A 292 -14.13 2.68 25.87
N GLU A 293 -15.16 2.72 25.03
CA GLU A 293 -14.98 2.80 23.59
C GLU A 293 -14.92 4.27 23.18
N LEU A 294 -13.79 4.67 22.59
CA LEU A 294 -13.50 6.04 22.21
C LEU A 294 -13.31 6.11 20.69
N TYR A 295 -13.84 7.15 20.06
CA TYR A 295 -13.79 7.32 18.61
C TYR A 295 -12.76 8.37 18.24
N ALA A 296 -12.13 8.19 17.07
CA ALA A 296 -11.16 9.13 16.55
C ALA A 296 -11.83 10.49 16.32
N VAL A 297 -11.18 11.56 16.76
CA VAL A 297 -11.54 12.93 16.37
C VAL A 297 -10.61 13.39 15.26
N GLN A 298 -11.18 13.98 14.21
CA GLN A 298 -10.42 14.67 13.17
C GLN A 298 -10.08 16.07 13.70
N GLU A 299 -8.80 16.43 13.69
CA GLU A 299 -8.36 17.84 13.83
C GLU A 299 -8.50 18.56 12.49
#